data_AF-A0A9X4NQ47-F1
#
_entry.id   AF-A0A9X4NQ47-F1
#
_cell.length_a   1.000
_cell.length_b   1.000
_cell.length_c   1.000
_cell.angle_alpha   90.00
_cell.angle_beta   90.00
_cell.angle_gamma   90.00
#
_symmetry.space_group_name_H-M   'P 1'
#
loop_
_entity.id
_entity.type
_entity.pdbx_description
1 polymer ?
#
loop_
_entity_poly.entity_id
_entity_poly.type
_entity_poly.pdbx_seq_one_letter_code
_entity_poly.pdbx_strand_id
1 'polypeptide(L)'
;MMQWVVERLISLLGPIATMAKEKRDLQDNALRSISHALQETKLYYRDLGLGKERSRDIESQLAKYWAAAAIPLRHIDQELAMNCENKAEYWLSPETFSEEDIKQMGIKLTDLSAAYRKLVAPKFTGPTRRAGA
;
A
#
# COMPACT_ATOMS: atom_id res chain seq x y z
N MET A 1 18.76 35.95 26.77
CA MET A 1 17.41 35.53 26.31
C MET A 1 17.45 34.94 24.91
N MET A 2 18.00 35.62 23.90
CA MET A 2 18.08 35.11 22.51
C MET A 2 18.96 33.84 22.35
N GLN A 3 20.11 33.74 23.02
CA GLN A 3 20.97 32.54 22.96
C GLN A 3 20.26 31.27 23.45
N TRP A 4 19.52 31.37 24.56
CA TRP A 4 18.75 30.26 25.10
C TRP A 4 17.69 29.74 24.12
N VAL A 5 17.04 30.65 23.38
CA VAL A 5 16.08 30.29 22.33
C VAL A 5 16.78 29.58 21.18
N VAL A 6 17.93 30.09 20.73
CA VAL A 6 18.71 29.48 19.64
C VAL A 6 19.22 28.09 20.02
N GLU A 7 19.78 27.92 21.22
CA GLU A 7 20.23 26.62 21.73
C GLU A 7 19.09 25.60 21.81
N ARG A 8 17.90 26.04 22.25
CA ARG A 8 16.72 25.18 22.27
C ARG A 8 16.27 24.78 20.88
N LEU A 9 16.26 25.69 19.91
CA LEU A 9 15.93 25.36 18.52
C LEU A 9 16.93 24.39 17.91
N ILE A 10 18.24 24.58 18.15
CA ILE A 10 19.29 23.66 17.68
C ILE A 10 19.10 22.27 18.31
N SER A 11 18.75 22.20 19.59
CA SER A 11 18.51 20.92 20.28
C SER A 11 17.34 20.11 19.71
N LEU A 12 16.41 20.77 19.01
CA LEU A 12 15.25 20.12 18.37
C LEU A 12 15.57 19.58 16.97
N LEU A 13 16.63 20.05 16.29
CA LEU A 13 16.95 19.63 14.93
C LEU A 13 17.24 18.13 14.82
N GLY A 14 17.98 17.56 15.79
CA GLY A 14 18.30 16.13 15.84
C GLY A 14 17.06 15.22 15.96
N PRO A 15 16.20 15.44 16.98
CA PRO A 15 14.93 14.73 17.11
C PRO A 15 14.03 14.85 15.87
N ILE A 16 13.88 16.06 15.30
CA ILE A 16 13.06 16.29 14.11
C ILE A 16 13.59 15.49 12.91
N ALA A 17 14.91 15.50 12.69
CA ALA A 17 15.52 14.73 11.60
C ALA A 17 15.31 13.22 11.77
N THR A 18 15.37 12.73 13.01
CA THR A 18 15.16 11.32 13.35
C THR A 18 13.72 10.91 13.07
N MET A 19 12.74 11.67 13.57
CA MET A 19 11.31 11.40 13.31
C MET A 19 10.97 11.46 11.82
N ALA A 20 11.56 12.41 11.08
CA ALA A 20 11.36 12.51 9.64
C ALA A 20 11.91 11.29 8.89
N LYS A 21 13.03 10.71 9.35
CA LYS A 21 13.58 9.46 8.81
C LYS A 21 12.68 8.29 9.13
N GLU A 22 12.28 8.10 10.39
CA GLU A 22 11.39 7.01 10.82
C GLU A 22 10.09 7.00 10.02
N LYS A 23 9.49 8.18 9.78
CA LYS A 23 8.29 8.30 8.95
C LYS A 23 8.51 7.84 7.50
N ARG A 24 9.65 8.17 6.90
CA ARG A 24 10.00 7.71 5.55
C ARG A 24 10.20 6.20 5.51
N ASP A 25 10.93 5.65 6.49
CA ASP A 25 11.20 4.22 6.58
C ASP A 25 9.89 3.42 6.75
N LEU A 26 8.95 3.92 7.56
CA LEU A 26 7.59 3.35 7.70
C LEU A 26 6.82 3.39 6.38
N GLN A 27 6.89 4.52 5.66
CA GLN A 27 6.22 4.68 4.38
C GLN A 27 6.78 3.72 3.32
N ASP A 28 8.09 3.63 3.20
CA ASP A 28 8.75 2.74 2.25
C ASP A 28 8.48 1.26 2.54
N ASN A 29 8.42 0.88 3.83
CA ASN A 29 8.06 -0.47 4.24
C ASN A 29 6.61 -0.82 3.82
N ALA A 30 5.65 0.07 4.10
CA ALA A 30 4.27 -0.14 3.69
C ALA A 30 4.13 -0.27 2.17
N LEU A 31 4.75 0.65 1.41
CA LEU A 31 4.74 0.65 -0.04
C LEU A 31 5.37 -0.63 -0.63
N ARG A 32 6.48 -1.10 -0.05
CA ARG A 32 7.13 -2.35 -0.47
C ARG A 32 6.21 -3.55 -0.25
N SER A 33 5.57 -3.62 0.92
CA SER A 33 4.72 -4.76 1.30
C SER A 33 3.50 -4.89 0.39
N ILE A 34 2.76 -3.80 0.15
CA ILE A 34 1.62 -3.83 -0.78
C ILE A 34 2.05 -4.03 -2.24
N SER A 35 3.17 -3.44 -2.67
CA SER A 35 3.72 -3.66 -4.01
C SER A 35 4.00 -5.14 -4.27
N HIS A 36 4.61 -5.81 -3.29
CA HIS A 36 4.88 -7.25 -3.36
C HIS A 36 3.57 -8.06 -3.49
N ALA A 37 2.60 -7.83 -2.60
CA ALA A 37 1.31 -8.53 -2.66
C ALA A 37 0.58 -8.31 -4.01
N LEU A 38 0.63 -7.09 -4.55
CA LEU A 38 0.08 -6.75 -5.86
C LEU A 38 0.77 -7.48 -7.00
N GLN A 39 2.10 -7.53 -6.99
CA GLN A 39 2.89 -8.20 -8.03
C GLN A 39 2.64 -9.70 -8.04
N GLU A 40 2.73 -10.35 -6.87
CA GLU A 40 2.47 -11.78 -6.74
C GLU A 40 1.05 -12.15 -7.19
N THR A 41 0.05 -11.33 -6.85
CA THR A 41 -1.32 -11.54 -7.30
C THR A 41 -1.45 -11.41 -8.83
N LYS A 42 -0.75 -10.44 -9.45
CA LYS A 42 -0.75 -10.28 -10.92
C LYS A 42 -0.08 -11.46 -11.61
N LEU A 43 1.02 -11.97 -11.05
CA LEU A 43 1.70 -13.16 -11.55
C LEU A 43 0.78 -14.38 -11.47
N TYR A 44 0.06 -14.55 -10.36
CA TYR A 44 -0.92 -15.62 -10.21
C TYR A 44 -2.04 -15.53 -11.26
N TYR A 45 -2.65 -14.36 -11.45
CA TYR A 45 -3.69 -14.19 -12.47
C TYR A 45 -3.18 -14.37 -13.90
N ARG A 46 -1.96 -13.92 -14.21
CA ARG A 46 -1.32 -14.20 -15.50
C ARG A 46 -1.20 -15.70 -15.73
N ASP A 47 -0.73 -16.42 -14.72
CA ASP A 47 -0.50 -17.86 -14.78
C ASP A 47 -1.82 -18.64 -14.96
N LEU A 48 -2.89 -18.25 -14.28
CA LEU A 48 -4.25 -18.76 -14.54
C LEU A 48 -4.71 -18.48 -15.97
N GLY A 49 -4.45 -17.28 -16.49
CA GLY A 49 -4.76 -16.91 -17.88
C GLY A 49 -4.00 -17.72 -18.93
N LEU A 50 -2.86 -18.32 -18.57
CA LEU A 50 -2.09 -19.25 -19.41
C LEU A 50 -2.60 -20.70 -19.30
N GLY A 51 -3.67 -20.95 -18.55
CA GLY A 51 -4.25 -22.28 -18.38
C GLY A 51 -3.62 -23.10 -17.25
N LYS A 52 -2.79 -22.50 -16.38
CA LYS A 52 -2.37 -23.19 -15.15
C LYS A 52 -3.57 -23.33 -14.21
N GLU A 53 -3.64 -24.46 -13.52
CA GLU A 53 -4.67 -24.71 -12.53
C GLU A 53 -4.50 -23.84 -11.28
N ARG A 54 -5.60 -23.66 -10.54
CA ARG A 54 -5.58 -22.97 -9.25
C ARG A 54 -4.73 -23.74 -8.25
N SER A 55 -3.86 -23.02 -7.54
CA SER A 55 -2.99 -23.60 -6.52
C SER A 55 -3.33 -23.02 -5.16
N ARG A 56 -3.84 -23.86 -4.25
CA ARG A 56 -4.17 -23.47 -2.88
C ARG A 56 -2.95 -23.00 -2.09
N ASP A 57 -1.77 -23.52 -2.38
CA ASP A 57 -0.52 -23.09 -1.74
C ASP A 57 -0.17 -21.65 -2.11
N ILE A 58 -0.30 -21.31 -3.39
CA ILE A 58 -0.08 -19.92 -3.86
C ILE A 58 -1.15 -19.01 -3.27
N GLU A 59 -2.43 -19.41 -3.27
CA GLU A 59 -3.51 -18.62 -2.68
C GLU A 59 -3.29 -18.36 -1.18
N SER A 60 -2.87 -19.37 -0.41
CA SER A 60 -2.48 -19.21 1.00
C SER A 60 -1.32 -18.23 1.17
N GLN A 61 -0.34 -18.27 0.26
CA GLN A 61 0.78 -17.35 0.30
C GLN A 61 0.36 -15.91 -0.03
N LEU A 62 -0.56 -15.72 -0.99
CA LEU A 62 -1.15 -14.43 -1.28
C LEU A 62 -1.90 -13.89 -0.05
N ALA A 63 -2.68 -14.72 0.64
CA ALA A 63 -3.36 -14.31 1.88
C ALA A 63 -2.37 -13.73 2.90
N LYS A 64 -1.23 -14.41 3.11
CA LYS A 64 -0.17 -13.95 4.02
C LYS A 64 0.43 -12.61 3.58
N TYR A 65 0.70 -12.43 2.29
CA TYR A 65 1.25 -11.16 1.78
C TYR A 65 0.28 -9.99 1.97
N TRP A 66 -1.01 -10.21 1.68
CA TRP A 66 -2.05 -9.19 1.86
C TRP A 66 -2.24 -8.83 3.35
N ALA A 67 -2.25 -9.82 4.24
CA ALA A 67 -2.32 -9.60 5.69
C ALA A 67 -1.08 -8.85 6.22
N ALA A 68 0.12 -9.22 5.75
CA ALA A 68 1.36 -8.55 6.12
C ALA A 68 1.40 -7.09 5.63
N ALA A 69 0.86 -6.80 4.43
CA ALA A 69 0.80 -5.45 3.89
C ALA A 69 -0.14 -4.53 4.68
N ALA A 70 -1.22 -5.07 5.26
CA ALA A 70 -2.17 -4.28 6.04
C ALA A 70 -1.54 -3.65 7.28
N ILE A 71 -0.66 -4.36 7.98
CA ILE A 71 -0.06 -3.91 9.25
C ILE A 71 0.61 -2.53 9.13
N PRO A 72 1.63 -2.32 8.28
CA PRO A 72 2.27 -1.01 8.15
C PRO A 72 1.36 0.03 7.48
N LEU A 73 0.40 -0.38 6.65
CA LEU A 73 -0.55 0.52 6.00
C LEU A 73 -1.50 1.20 7.00
N ARG A 74 -1.82 0.56 8.14
CA ARG A 74 -2.69 1.14 9.19
C ARG A 74 -2.23 2.52 9.66
N HIS A 75 -0.94 2.84 9.55
CA HIS A 75 -0.37 4.12 9.94
C HIS A 75 -0.37 5.19 8.84
N ILE A 76 -0.70 4.82 7.59
CA ILE A 76 -0.60 5.69 6.41
C ILE A 76 -1.99 5.90 5.79
N ASP A 77 -2.72 4.82 5.56
CA ASP A 77 -4.04 4.81 4.93
C ASP A 77 -4.86 3.65 5.52
N GLN A 78 -5.77 3.99 6.43
CA GLN A 78 -6.56 3.02 7.19
C GLN A 78 -7.58 2.28 6.31
N GLU A 79 -8.13 2.95 5.30
CA GLU A 79 -9.07 2.34 4.36
C GLU A 79 -8.34 1.31 3.49
N LEU A 80 -7.17 1.67 2.95
CA LEU A 80 -6.36 0.74 2.17
C LEU A 80 -5.85 -0.44 3.01
N ALA A 81 -5.53 -0.22 4.28
CA ALA A 81 -5.18 -1.29 5.21
C ALA A 81 -6.33 -2.29 5.37
N MET A 82 -7.55 -1.80 5.61
CA MET A 82 -8.75 -2.63 5.71
C MET A 82 -9.00 -3.42 4.42
N ASN A 83 -8.85 -2.79 3.26
CA ASN A 83 -9.00 -3.47 1.97
C ASN A 83 -7.94 -4.56 1.78
N CYS A 84 -6.73 -4.39 2.31
CA CYS A 84 -5.70 -5.44 2.30
C CYS A 84 -6.09 -6.62 3.21
N GLU A 85 -6.67 -6.37 4.38
CA GLU A 85 -7.17 -7.42 5.29
C GLU A 85 -8.31 -8.20 4.62
N ASN A 86 -9.29 -7.50 4.07
CA ASN A 86 -10.38 -8.10 3.30
C ASN A 86 -9.86 -8.93 2.12
N LYS A 87 -8.81 -8.44 1.43
CA LYS A 87 -8.19 -9.19 0.33
C LYS A 87 -7.46 -10.44 0.82
N ALA A 88 -6.87 -10.40 2.01
CA ALA A 88 -6.27 -11.57 2.64
C ALA A 88 -7.32 -12.63 2.95
N GLU A 89 -8.46 -12.23 3.53
CA GLU A 89 -9.60 -13.12 3.81
C GLU A 89 -10.18 -13.74 2.54
N TYR A 90 -10.31 -12.94 1.47
CA TYR A 90 -10.72 -13.44 0.17
C TYR A 90 -9.85 -14.62 -0.30
N TRP A 91 -8.53 -14.54 -0.12
CA TRP A 91 -7.63 -15.62 -0.55
C TRP A 91 -7.70 -16.89 0.27
N LEU A 92 -8.29 -16.85 1.47
CA LEU A 92 -8.51 -18.06 2.28
C LEU A 92 -9.65 -18.91 1.72
N SER A 93 -10.71 -18.28 1.20
CA SER A 93 -11.89 -18.95 0.66
C SER A 93 -12.50 -18.18 -0.53
N PRO A 94 -11.84 -18.05 -1.69
CA PRO A 94 -12.35 -17.22 -2.80
C PRO A 94 -13.74 -17.60 -3.30
N GLU A 95 -14.11 -18.88 -3.17
CA GLU A 95 -15.39 -19.46 -3.55
C GLU A 95 -16.59 -18.97 -2.73
N THR A 96 -16.37 -18.39 -1.54
CA THR A 96 -17.47 -17.91 -0.68
C THR A 96 -17.89 -16.47 -0.97
N PHE A 97 -17.14 -15.75 -1.81
CA PHE A 97 -17.37 -14.33 -2.08
C PHE A 97 -18.09 -14.15 -3.42
N SER A 98 -19.18 -13.39 -3.41
CA SER A 98 -19.84 -12.95 -4.63
C SER A 98 -19.10 -11.77 -5.28
N GLU A 99 -19.39 -11.49 -6.55
CA GLU A 99 -18.88 -10.29 -7.23
C GLU A 99 -19.33 -9.00 -6.54
N GLU A 100 -20.53 -9.00 -5.96
CA GLU A 100 -21.06 -7.92 -5.13
C GLU A 100 -20.21 -7.71 -3.88
N ASP A 101 -19.85 -8.78 -3.15
CA ASP A 101 -19.00 -8.71 -1.96
C ASP A 101 -17.61 -8.16 -2.32
N ILE A 102 -17.01 -8.67 -3.41
CA ILE A 102 -15.72 -8.22 -3.93
C ILE A 102 -15.73 -6.71 -4.22
N LYS A 103 -16.85 -6.21 -4.77
CA LYS A 103 -17.02 -4.79 -5.08
C LYS A 103 -17.24 -3.94 -3.82
N GLN A 104 -18.08 -4.39 -2.89
CA GLN A 104 -18.38 -3.66 -1.65
C GLN A 104 -17.15 -3.56 -0.74
N MET A 105 -16.35 -4.61 -0.67
CA MET A 105 -15.14 -4.66 0.16
C MET A 105 -13.94 -3.93 -0.48
N GLY A 106 -14.06 -3.40 -1.70
CA GLY A 106 -12.97 -2.67 -2.38
C GLY A 106 -11.75 -3.55 -2.73
N ILE A 107 -11.93 -4.87 -2.82
CA ILE A 107 -10.82 -5.84 -2.97
C ILE A 107 -10.50 -6.17 -4.44
N LYS A 108 -11.04 -5.41 -5.39
CA LYS A 108 -10.66 -5.55 -6.80
C LYS A 108 -9.20 -5.14 -6.97
N LEU A 109 -8.43 -5.96 -7.69
CA LEU A 109 -7.00 -5.72 -7.87
C LEU A 109 -6.71 -4.39 -8.59
N THR A 110 -7.63 -3.96 -9.46
CA THR A 110 -7.57 -2.66 -10.16
C THR A 110 -7.65 -1.50 -9.18
N ASP A 111 -8.55 -1.59 -8.21
CA ASP A 111 -8.85 -0.51 -7.26
C ASP A 111 -7.71 -0.40 -6.24
N LEU A 112 -7.23 -1.54 -5.74
CA LEU A 112 -6.05 -1.63 -4.88
C LEU A 112 -4.78 -1.12 -5.60
N SER A 113 -4.61 -1.44 -6.88
CA SER A 113 -3.51 -0.91 -7.69
C SER A 113 -3.61 0.61 -7.89
N ALA A 114 -4.82 1.16 -8.03
CA ALA A 114 -5.03 2.59 -8.17
C ALA A 114 -4.76 3.33 -6.85
N ALA A 115 -5.21 2.80 -5.72
CA ALA A 115 -4.92 3.31 -4.38
C ALA A 115 -3.40 3.32 -4.11
N TYR A 116 -2.72 2.21 -4.38
CA TYR A 116 -1.27 2.12 -4.30
C TYR A 116 -0.56 3.20 -5.12
N ARG A 117 -0.94 3.42 -6.39
CA ARG A 117 -0.34 4.44 -7.24
C ARG A 117 -0.50 5.86 -6.68
N LYS A 118 -1.62 6.16 -6.04
CA LYS A 118 -1.84 7.46 -5.37
C LYS A 118 -0.87 7.68 -4.21
N LEU A 119 -0.48 6.61 -3.51
CA LEU A 119 0.50 6.69 -2.42
C LEU A 119 1.94 6.82 -2.91
N VAL A 120 2.30 6.17 -4.02
CA VAL A 120 3.65 6.21 -4.61
C VAL A 120 3.93 7.51 -5.36
N ALA A 121 2.91 8.08 -6.01
CA ALA A 121 3.03 9.33 -6.73
C ALA A 121 2.48 10.48 -5.87
N PRO A 122 3.25 11.08 -4.95
CA PRO A 122 2.86 12.34 -4.35
C PRO A 122 2.71 13.34 -5.51
N LYS A 123 1.55 14.00 -5.58
CA LYS A 123 1.16 14.95 -6.65
C LYS A 123 2.39 15.63 -7.25
N PHE A 124 2.78 15.20 -8.46
CA PHE A 124 3.74 15.94 -9.25
C PHE A 124 3.03 17.22 -9.69
N THR A 125 3.11 18.29 -8.88
CA THR A 125 2.81 19.65 -9.33
C THR A 125 3.98 20.08 -10.23
N GLY A 126 4.10 19.44 -11.39
CA GLY A 126 4.92 19.92 -12.50
C GLY A 126 4.20 21.09 -13.18
N PRO A 127 4.95 22.07 -13.74
CA PRO A 127 4.38 23.33 -14.17
C PRO A 127 3.32 23.09 -15.25
N THR A 128 2.13 23.67 -15.04
CA THR A 128 1.06 23.74 -16.03
C THR A 128 1.65 24.21 -17.35
N ARG A 129 1.77 23.31 -18.33
CA ARG A 129 2.02 23.70 -19.71
C ARG A 129 0.86 24.61 -20.10
N ARG A 130 1.10 25.92 -20.16
CA ARG A 130 0.20 26.84 -20.85
C ARG A 130 0.11 26.33 -22.28
N ALA A 131 -1.09 25.90 -22.66
CA ALA A 131 -1.41 25.65 -24.05
C ALA A 131 -1.17 26.95 -24.82
N GLY A 132 -0.26 26.90 -25.77
CA GLY A 132 -0.21 27.92 -26.82
C GLY A 132 -1.47 27.79 -27.65
N ALA A 133 -2.18 28.90 -27.77
CA ALA A 133 -3.12 29.22 -28.83
C ALA A 133 -2.82 30.65 -29.25
#